data_AF-A0A6I4LXN6-F1
#
_entry.id   AF-A0A6I4LXN6-F1
#
_cell.length_a   1.000
_cell.length_b   1.000
_cell.length_c   1.000
_cell.angle_alpha   90.00
_cell.angle_beta   90.00
_cell.angle_gamma   90.00
#
_symmetry.space_group_name_H-M   'P 1'
#
loop_
_entity.id
_entity.type
_entity.pdbx_description
1 polymer ?
#
loop_
_entity_poly.entity_id
_entity_poly.type
_entity_poly.pdbx_seq_one_letter_code
_entity_poly.pdbx_strand_id
1 'polypeptide(L)'
;MSFFKDVSLKSGGSDLIGFFRTSGHHSPLLFLAACVPTAIIIYTFYLDILEKSKPPPREIIYVESWPATRTIEESRAAIAERQKMKDKMIAREKEAYKAFGRAVGMDVDRIEREARAEQAAAKGAEK
;
A
#
# COMPACT_ATOMS: atom_id res chain seq x y z
N MET A 1 16.52 28.20 25.69
CA MET A 1 16.12 27.83 24.31
C MET A 1 15.66 29.08 23.57
N SER A 2 16.55 29.70 22.80
CA SER A 2 16.29 30.96 22.06
C SER A 2 16.69 30.79 20.59
N PHE A 3 16.18 29.76 19.93
CA PHE A 3 16.52 29.47 18.53
C PHE A 3 15.55 30.16 17.55
N PHE A 4 14.34 30.48 18.00
CA PHE A 4 13.27 31.05 17.16
C PHE A 4 13.09 32.57 17.31
N LYS A 5 13.85 33.23 18.20
CA LYS A 5 13.68 34.68 18.47
C LYS A 5 14.20 35.55 17.32
N ASP A 6 15.14 35.02 16.55
CA ASP A 6 15.81 35.72 15.45
C ASP A 6 15.38 35.21 14.06
N VAL A 7 14.45 34.25 14.00
CA VAL A 7 13.89 33.73 12.74
C VAL A 7 12.85 34.72 12.24
N SER A 8 13.29 35.64 11.38
CA SER A 8 12.41 36.61 10.74
C SER A 8 12.07 36.19 9.31
N LEU A 9 10.78 36.01 9.02
CA LEU A 9 10.27 35.74 7.67
C LEU A 9 10.65 36.86 6.68
N LYS A 10 10.74 38.09 7.19
CA LYS A 10 11.06 39.28 6.40
C LYS A 10 12.53 39.31 5.94
N SER A 11 13.46 38.90 6.80
CA SER A 11 14.88 38.81 6.44
C SER A 11 15.15 37.68 5.46
N GLY A 12 14.51 36.51 5.64
CA GLY A 12 14.65 35.38 4.71
C GLY A 12 14.12 35.70 3.30
N GLY A 13 13.00 36.43 3.19
CA GLY A 13 12.49 36.87 1.89
C GLY A 13 13.41 37.88 1.19
N SER A 14 14.01 38.81 1.94
CA SER A 14 14.98 39.76 1.39
C SER A 14 16.25 39.07 0.89
N ASP A 15 16.70 38.02 1.59
CA ASP A 15 17.86 37.21 1.21
C ASP A 15 17.59 36.42 -0.08
N LEU A 16 16.41 35.83 -0.21
CA LEU A 16 15.98 35.14 -1.43
C LEU A 16 15.92 36.09 -2.65
N ILE A 17 15.38 37.29 -2.46
CA ILE A 17 15.37 38.33 -3.52
C ILE A 17 16.80 38.76 -3.87
N GLY A 18 17.68 38.86 -2.88
CA GLY A 18 19.11 39.13 -3.06
C GLY A 18 19.81 38.04 -3.87
N PHE A 19 19.54 36.77 -3.57
CA PHE A 19 20.06 35.61 -4.30
C PHE A 19 19.66 35.65 -5.79
N PHE A 20 18.39 35.96 -6.10
CA PHE A 20 17.95 36.05 -7.50
C PHE A 20 18.45 37.31 -8.24
N ARG A 21 18.74 38.41 -7.53
CA ARG A 21 19.27 39.65 -8.12
C ARG A 21 20.78 39.62 -8.32
N THR A 22 21.49 38.73 -7.64
CA THR A 22 22.94 38.63 -7.78
C THR A 22 23.26 37.92 -9.09
N SER A 23 24.07 38.56 -9.94
CA SER A 23 24.57 37.96 -11.19
C SER A 23 25.97 37.43 -10.92
N GLY A 24 26.11 36.12 -10.66
CA GLY A 24 27.37 35.48 -10.31
C GLY A 24 27.38 33.97 -10.62
N HIS A 25 28.33 33.21 -10.06
CA HIS A 25 28.56 31.77 -10.34
C HIS A 25 27.43 30.83 -9.87
N HIS A 26 26.42 31.35 -9.16
CA HIS A 26 25.24 30.59 -8.75
C HIS A 26 24.19 30.61 -9.86
N SER A 27 23.73 29.42 -10.26
CA SER A 27 22.67 29.30 -11.23
C SER A 27 21.32 29.23 -10.52
N PRO A 28 20.42 30.23 -10.67
CA PRO A 28 19.07 30.17 -10.11
C PRO A 28 18.29 28.96 -10.65
N LEU A 29 18.70 28.43 -11.80
CA LEU A 29 18.11 27.25 -12.42
C LEU A 29 18.43 25.96 -11.64
N LEU A 30 19.62 25.86 -11.04
CA LEU A 30 19.98 24.72 -10.17
C LEU A 30 19.19 24.74 -8.86
N PHE A 31 18.96 25.93 -8.30
CA PHE A 31 18.09 26.09 -7.12
C PHE A 31 16.66 25.63 -7.43
N LEU A 32 16.11 26.07 -8.56
CA LEU A 32 14.77 25.67 -8.99
C LEU A 32 14.69 24.15 -9.25
N ALA A 33 15.71 23.58 -9.89
CA ALA A 33 15.81 22.14 -10.11
C ALA A 33 15.84 21.34 -8.80
N ALA A 34 16.47 21.85 -7.75
CA ALA A 34 16.49 21.21 -6.43
C ALA A 34 15.12 21.26 -5.72
N CYS A 35 14.30 22.30 -5.97
CA CYS A 35 12.96 22.40 -5.40
C CYS A 35 11.93 21.46 -6.06
N VAL A 36 12.14 21.10 -7.34
CA VAL A 36 11.17 20.32 -8.12
C VAL A 36 10.86 18.95 -7.50
N PRO A 37 11.84 18.10 -7.14
CA PRO A 37 11.56 16.80 -6.53
C PRO A 37 10.78 16.91 -5.22
N THR A 38 11.15 17.87 -4.36
CA THR A 38 10.48 18.09 -3.08
C THR A 38 9.04 18.57 -3.27
N ALA A 39 8.80 19.49 -4.22
CA ALA A 39 7.47 19.95 -4.55
C ALA A 39 6.59 18.82 -5.12
N ILE A 40 7.15 17.96 -5.98
CA ILE A 40 6.46 16.78 -6.51
C ILE A 40 6.06 15.85 -5.36
N ILE A 41 6.97 15.52 -4.46
CA ILE A 41 6.67 14.62 -3.32
C ILE A 41 5.52 15.20 -2.47
N ILE A 42 5.63 16.48 -2.07
CA ILE A 42 4.57 17.14 -1.28
C ILE A 42 3.23 17.14 -2.04
N TYR A 43 3.26 17.41 -3.35
CA TYR A 43 2.05 17.42 -4.18
C TYR A 43 1.41 16.04 -4.29
N THR A 44 2.20 14.97 -4.46
CA THR A 44 1.67 13.59 -4.50
C THR A 44 0.98 13.19 -3.20
N PHE A 45 1.57 13.54 -2.04
CA PHE A 45 0.92 13.32 -0.74
C PHE A 45 -0.36 14.16 -0.59
N TYR A 46 -0.37 15.40 -1.08
CA TYR A 46 -1.58 16.22 -1.05
C TYR A 46 -2.73 15.58 -1.85
N LEU A 47 -2.44 15.02 -3.03
CA LEU A 47 -3.43 14.27 -3.81
C LEU A 47 -3.90 13.00 -3.09
N ASP A 48 -3.00 12.24 -2.48
CA ASP A 48 -3.33 11.03 -1.70
C ASP A 48 -4.25 11.36 -0.51
N ILE A 49 -4.01 12.48 0.17
CA ILE A 49 -4.90 12.98 1.22
C ILE A 49 -6.29 13.26 0.65
N LEU A 50 -6.43 13.96 -0.47
CA LEU A 50 -7.75 14.28 -1.03
C LEU A 50 -8.58 13.04 -1.37
N GLU A 51 -7.93 11.97 -1.81
CA GLU A 51 -8.59 10.70 -2.13
C GLU A 51 -8.88 9.85 -0.89
N LYS A 52 -7.91 9.72 0.03
CA LYS A 52 -7.95 8.74 1.12
C LYS A 52 -8.35 9.29 2.49
N SER A 53 -8.47 10.60 2.64
CA SER A 53 -8.86 11.22 3.93
C SER A 53 -10.35 11.14 4.23
N LYS A 54 -11.18 10.64 3.31
CA LYS A 54 -12.59 10.37 3.59
C LYS A 54 -12.66 9.15 4.51
N PRO A 55 -13.17 9.28 5.75
CA PRO A 55 -13.37 8.11 6.60
C PRO A 55 -14.28 7.13 5.83
N PRO A 56 -13.92 5.83 5.76
CA PRO A 56 -14.76 4.87 5.08
C PRO A 56 -16.17 4.94 5.67
N PRO A 57 -17.22 4.90 4.84
CA PRO A 57 -18.58 4.88 5.36
C PRO A 57 -18.70 3.72 6.35
N ARG A 58 -19.38 3.97 7.47
CA ARG A 58 -19.56 2.98 8.53
C ARG A 58 -20.33 1.81 7.94
N GLU A 59 -19.66 0.69 7.68
CA GLU A 59 -20.30 -0.50 7.15
C GLU A 59 -21.04 -1.18 8.30
N ILE A 60 -22.37 -1.06 8.32
CA ILE A 60 -23.22 -1.79 9.27
C ILE A 60 -23.34 -3.21 8.72
N ILE A 61 -22.42 -4.08 9.14
CA ILE A 61 -22.43 -5.49 8.77
C ILE A 61 -23.47 -6.21 9.61
N TYR A 62 -24.62 -6.51 8.99
CA TYR A 62 -25.63 -7.38 9.59
C TYR A 62 -25.16 -8.83 9.48
N VAL A 63 -24.78 -9.42 10.61
CA VAL A 63 -24.48 -10.85 10.67
C VAL A 63 -25.80 -11.60 10.84
N GLU A 64 -26.34 -12.10 9.73
CA GLU A 64 -27.48 -13.00 9.77
C GLU A 64 -27.10 -14.27 10.53
N SER A 65 -27.74 -14.47 11.69
CA SER A 65 -27.60 -15.71 12.45
C SER A 65 -28.44 -16.80 11.80
N TRP A 66 -27.90 -18.02 11.78
CA TRP A 66 -28.63 -19.17 11.27
C TRP A 66 -29.87 -19.46 12.15
N PRO A 67 -31.00 -19.88 11.56
CA PRO A 67 -32.17 -20.26 12.33
C PRO A 67 -31.86 -21.50 13.18
N ALA A 68 -32.37 -21.54 14.41
CA ALA A 68 -32.16 -22.64 15.36
C ALA A 68 -32.73 -23.99 14.88
N THR A 69 -33.62 -23.97 13.89
CA THR A 69 -34.26 -25.13 13.29
C THR A 69 -33.46 -25.78 12.17
N ARG A 70 -32.29 -25.22 11.82
CA ARG A 70 -31.49 -25.71 10.70
C ARG A 70 -30.96 -27.12 10.94
N THR A 71 -31.04 -27.97 9.93
CA THR A 71 -30.51 -29.34 10.01
C THR A 71 -29.00 -29.41 9.76
N ILE A 72 -28.36 -30.49 10.20
CA ILE A 72 -26.92 -30.73 10.02
C ILE A 72 -26.57 -30.84 8.52
N GLU A 73 -27.41 -31.49 7.72
CA GLU A 73 -27.16 -31.69 6.29
C GLU A 73 -27.23 -30.37 5.50
N GLU A 74 -28.21 -29.51 5.79
CA GLU A 74 -28.28 -28.17 5.20
C GLU A 74 -27.08 -27.31 5.59
N SER A 75 -26.57 -27.48 6.81
CA SER A 75 -25.37 -26.80 7.28
C SER A 75 -24.13 -27.27 6.52
N ARG A 76 -23.97 -28.59 6.32
CA ARG A 76 -22.86 -29.18 5.58
C ARG A 76 -22.86 -28.74 4.12
N ALA A 77 -24.02 -28.72 3.46
CA ALA A 77 -24.16 -28.27 2.08
C ALA A 77 -23.73 -26.80 1.90
N ALA A 78 -24.19 -25.90 2.79
CA ALA A 78 -23.83 -24.49 2.72
C ALA A 78 -22.35 -24.23 3.07
N ILE A 79 -21.76 -25.01 3.98
CA ILE A 79 -20.32 -24.94 4.25
C ILE A 79 -19.54 -25.32 2.98
N ALA A 80 -19.93 -26.40 2.32
CA ALA A 80 -19.26 -26.84 1.09
C ALA A 80 -19.36 -25.80 -0.03
N GLU A 81 -20.52 -25.15 -0.19
CA GLU A 81 -20.70 -24.07 -1.15
C GLU A 81 -19.83 -22.86 -0.82
N ARG A 82 -19.84 -22.40 0.44
CA ARG A 82 -18.99 -21.28 0.89
C ARG A 82 -17.52 -21.60 0.73
N GLN A 83 -17.09 -22.84 0.98
CA GLN A 83 -15.71 -23.27 0.80
C GLN A 83 -15.31 -23.16 -0.67
N LYS A 84 -16.14 -23.65 -1.61
CA LYS A 84 -15.89 -23.50 -3.05
C LYS A 84 -15.73 -22.04 -3.47
N MET A 85 -16.54 -21.14 -2.91
CA MET A 85 -16.45 -19.70 -3.21
C MET A 85 -15.16 -19.09 -2.66
N LYS A 86 -14.79 -19.42 -1.42
CA LYS A 86 -13.53 -18.98 -0.81
C LYS A 86 -12.32 -19.48 -1.60
N ASP A 87 -12.31 -20.75 -1.97
CA ASP A 87 -11.21 -21.36 -2.72
C ASP A 87 -11.02 -20.68 -4.10
N LYS A 88 -12.12 -20.32 -4.78
CA LYS A 88 -12.07 -19.56 -6.04
C LYS A 88 -11.47 -18.17 -5.84
N MET A 89 -11.82 -17.47 -4.77
CA MET A 89 -11.28 -16.14 -4.46
C MET A 89 -9.78 -16.22 -4.16
N ILE A 90 -9.38 -17.15 -3.30
CA ILE A 90 -7.97 -17.39 -2.96
C ILE A 90 -7.17 -17.78 -4.20
N ALA A 91 -7.74 -18.61 -5.10
CA ALA A 91 -7.08 -18.97 -6.34
C ALA A 91 -6.83 -17.74 -7.23
N ARG A 92 -7.82 -16.84 -7.39
CA ARG A 92 -7.65 -15.60 -8.15
C ARG A 92 -6.59 -14.69 -7.55
N GLU A 93 -6.61 -14.51 -6.24
CA GLU A 93 -5.65 -13.69 -5.52
C GLU A 93 -4.22 -14.24 -5.71
N LYS A 94 -4.04 -15.55 -5.53
CA LYS A 94 -2.76 -16.22 -5.81
C LYS A 94 -2.29 -15.96 -7.23
N GLU A 95 -3.14 -16.13 -8.24
CA GLU A 95 -2.74 -15.88 -9.64
C GLU A 95 -2.35 -14.42 -9.89
N ALA A 96 -3.05 -13.46 -9.28
CA ALA A 96 -2.69 -12.04 -9.37
C ALA A 96 -1.30 -11.76 -8.78
N TYR A 97 -1.00 -12.32 -7.60
CA TYR A 97 0.32 -12.18 -6.98
C TYR A 97 1.42 -12.87 -7.80
N LYS A 98 1.15 -14.03 -8.40
CA LYS A 98 2.10 -14.69 -9.29
C LYS A 98 2.38 -13.86 -10.54
N ALA A 99 1.34 -13.27 -11.14
CA ALA A 99 1.48 -12.40 -12.30
C ALA A 99 2.34 -11.17 -11.95
N PHE A 100 2.10 -10.55 -10.79
CA PHE A 100 2.92 -9.47 -10.28
C PHE A 100 4.37 -9.90 -10.06
N GLY A 101 4.59 -11.06 -9.41
CA GLY A 101 5.91 -11.65 -9.20
C GLY A 101 6.68 -11.84 -10.51
N ARG A 102 6.03 -12.39 -11.54
CA ARG A 102 6.63 -12.55 -12.87
C ARG A 102 6.96 -11.20 -13.52
N ALA A 103 6.08 -10.20 -13.38
CA ALA A 103 6.30 -8.87 -13.94
C ALA A 103 7.50 -8.15 -13.31
N VAL A 104 7.79 -8.38 -12.03
CA VAL A 104 8.98 -7.84 -11.33
C VAL A 104 10.22 -8.72 -11.51
N GLY A 105 10.16 -9.76 -12.33
CA GLY A 105 11.30 -10.64 -12.64
C GLY A 105 11.57 -11.76 -11.63
N MET A 106 10.61 -12.09 -10.76
CA MET A 106 10.72 -13.19 -9.80
C MET A 106 10.40 -14.54 -10.46
N ASP A 107 11.19 -15.57 -10.17
CA ASP A 107 10.91 -16.97 -10.58
C ASP A 107 9.90 -17.61 -9.61
N VAL A 108 8.63 -17.29 -9.86
CA VAL A 108 7.48 -17.76 -9.07
C VAL A 108 7.32 -19.27 -9.14
N ASP A 109 7.64 -19.89 -10.28
CA ASP A 109 7.44 -21.32 -10.48
C ASP A 109 8.46 -22.14 -9.67
N ARG A 110 9.68 -21.63 -9.49
CA ARG A 110 10.67 -22.22 -8.57
C ARG A 110 10.20 -22.16 -7.13
N ILE A 111 9.75 -20.98 -6.67
CA ILE A 111 9.24 -20.78 -5.30
C ILE A 111 8.07 -21.72 -5.01
N GLU A 112 7.17 -21.93 -5.98
CA GLU A 112 6.08 -22.90 -5.81
C GLU A 112 6.57 -24.35 -5.66
N ARG A 113 7.58 -24.76 -6.42
CA ARG A 113 8.13 -26.12 -6.32
C ARG A 113 8.78 -26.36 -4.97
N GLU A 114 9.58 -25.40 -4.50
CA GLU A 114 10.21 -25.42 -3.18
C GLU A 114 9.16 -25.48 -2.07
N ALA A 115 8.16 -24.60 -2.11
CA ALA A 115 7.07 -24.58 -1.13
C ALA A 115 6.27 -25.90 -1.09
N ARG A 116 6.02 -26.53 -2.26
CA ARG A 116 5.35 -27.84 -2.31
C ARG A 116 6.22 -28.95 -1.71
N ALA A 117 7.52 -28.93 -1.96
CA ALA A 117 8.46 -29.91 -1.41
C ALA A 117 8.55 -29.78 0.11
N GLU A 118 8.64 -28.57 0.65
CA GLU A 118 8.64 -28.31 2.09
C GLU A 118 7.33 -28.75 2.76
N GLN A 119 6.17 -28.47 2.15
CA GLN A 119 4.89 -28.93 2.67
C GLN A 119 4.76 -30.46 2.66
N ALA A 120 5.31 -31.13 1.65
CA ALA A 120 5.33 -32.59 1.58
C ALA A 120 6.24 -33.18 2.67
N ALA A 121 7.41 -32.56 2.90
CA ALA A 121 8.32 -32.96 3.97
C ALA A 121 7.71 -32.75 5.36
N ALA A 122 7.07 -31.61 5.61
CA ALA A 122 6.41 -31.32 6.88
C ALA A 122 5.27 -32.31 7.19
N LYS A 123 4.41 -32.62 6.20
CA LYS A 123 3.34 -33.61 6.36
C LYS A 123 3.84 -35.05 6.52
N GLY A 124 5.04 -35.35 6.03
CA GLY A 124 5.70 -36.64 6.23
C GLY A 124 6.33 -36.78 7.62
N ALA A 125 6.76 -35.67 8.23
CA ALA A 125 7.36 -35.63 9.57
C ALA A 125 6.31 -35.61 10.70
N GLU A 126 5.07 -35.25 10.40
CA GLU A 126 3.95 -35.18 11.36
C GLU A 126 3.15 -36.50 11.48
N LYS A 127 3.52 -37.53 10.71
CA LYS A 127 2.97 -38.89 10.77
C LYS A 127 3.87 -39.83 11.57
#